data_AF-A0A7R9MTF4-F1
#
_entry.id   AF-A0A7R9MTF4-F1
#
_cell.length_a   1.000
_cell.length_b   1.000
_cell.length_c   1.000
_cell.angle_alpha   90.00
_cell.angle_beta   90.00
_cell.angle_gamma   90.00
#
_symmetry.space_group_name_H-M   'P 1'
#
loop_
_entity.id
_entity.type
_entity.pdbx_description
1 polymer ?
#
loop_
_entity_poly.entity_id
_entity_poly.type
_entity_poly.pdbx_seq_one_letter_code
_entity_poly.pdbx_strand_id
1 'polypeptide(L)'
;VTDPELLKLIQIKEFHHFSHRPYIIPGGIYRNWKYHQMVTRVESFRWKKMRTILSPWFSSSQLKSVVPIINVCIDHMMAKLQDNAGDGHDFNIYSLLEGLTMDTIDRSAFSIRTDIQDQFEGNPLIEATRGVFSIKPSDFLASLLLCL
;
A
#
# COMPACT_ATOMS: atom_id res chain seq x y z
N VAL A 1 14.44 15.08 8.29
CA VAL A 1 15.50 15.61 7.39
C VAL A 1 14.83 16.27 6.21
N THR A 2 15.16 17.54 5.93
CA THR A 2 14.56 18.32 4.83
C THR A 2 15.58 18.78 3.78
N ASP A 3 16.88 18.60 4.04
CA ASP A 3 17.97 18.91 3.10
C ASP A 3 18.14 17.79 2.06
N PRO A 4 18.02 18.08 0.74
CA PRO A 4 18.20 17.10 -0.33
C PRO A 4 19.57 16.41 -0.36
N GLU A 5 20.66 17.12 -0.06
CA GLU A 5 22.00 16.52 -0.08
C GLU A 5 22.17 15.54 1.08
N LEU A 6 21.61 15.87 2.24
CA LEU A 6 21.56 14.96 3.37
C LEU A 6 20.64 13.76 3.10
N LEU A 7 19.51 13.94 2.41
CA LEU A 7 18.66 12.83 1.98
C LEU A 7 19.39 11.90 1.01
N LYS A 8 20.17 12.44 0.07
CA LYS A 8 21.00 11.67 -0.86
C LYS A 8 22.09 10.89 -0.13
N LEU A 9 22.72 11.50 0.87
CA LEU A 9 23.67 10.81 1.74
C LEU A 9 23.00 9.62 2.44
N ILE A 10 21.87 9.84 3.10
CA ILE A 10 21.16 8.81 3.90
C ILE A 10 20.54 7.71 3.04
N GLN A 11 19.81 8.07 1.98
CA GLN A 11 19.00 7.11 1.21
C GLN A 11 19.75 6.41 0.08
N ILE A 12 20.93 6.92 -0.32
CA ILE A 12 21.70 6.39 -1.46
C ILE A 12 23.11 6.00 -1.03
N LYS A 13 23.94 6.96 -0.61
CA LYS A 13 25.37 6.72 -0.33
C LYS A 13 25.57 5.80 0.88
N GLU A 14 24.89 6.13 1.97
CA GLU A 14 25.02 5.49 3.28
C GLU A 14 23.79 4.63 3.64
N PHE A 15 22.99 4.22 2.64
CA PHE A 15 21.73 3.50 2.88
C PHE A 15 21.88 2.27 3.77
N HIS A 16 23.01 1.56 3.68
CA HIS A 16 23.28 0.38 4.49
C HIS A 16 23.27 0.67 6.00
N HIS A 17 23.71 1.87 6.42
CA HIS A 17 23.63 2.34 7.80
C HIS A 17 22.20 2.71 8.24
N PHE A 18 21.34 3.08 7.28
CA PHE A 18 19.97 3.55 7.52
C PHE A 18 18.90 2.62 6.92
N SER A 19 19.23 1.35 6.74
CA SER A 19 18.36 0.39 6.06
C SER A 19 17.17 -0.08 6.93
N HIS A 20 17.28 0.12 8.25
CA HIS A 20 16.27 -0.28 9.22
C HIS A 20 15.13 0.74 9.25
N ARG A 21 13.90 0.23 9.21
CA ARG A 21 12.68 1.05 9.24
C ARG A 21 12.07 0.95 10.63
N PRO A 22 12.02 2.04 11.42
CA PRO A 22 11.48 1.97 12.77
C PRO A 22 10.01 1.54 12.74
N TYR A 23 9.59 0.86 13.80
CA TYR A 23 8.17 0.64 14.07
C TYR A 23 7.51 2.01 14.33
N ILE A 24 6.23 2.13 13.97
CA ILE A 24 5.44 3.36 14.22
C ILE A 24 5.39 3.64 15.73
N ILE A 25 5.45 2.59 16.55
CA ILE A 25 5.58 2.63 18.00
C ILE A 25 6.95 2.03 18.37
N PRO A 26 7.85 2.74 19.07
CA PRO A 26 9.08 2.16 19.61
C PRO A 26 8.76 0.95 20.50
N GLY A 27 9.30 -0.23 20.17
CA GLY A 27 8.95 -1.49 20.86
C GLY A 27 7.58 -2.09 20.49
N GLY A 28 6.85 -1.47 19.57
CA GLY A 28 5.56 -1.95 19.08
C GLY A 28 5.72 -3.21 18.23
N ILE A 29 5.21 -4.33 18.74
CA ILE A 29 5.05 -5.57 17.99
C ILE A 29 3.73 -5.46 17.21
N TYR A 30 3.75 -5.70 15.90
CA TYR A 30 2.49 -5.93 15.19
C TYR A 30 1.81 -7.12 15.84
N ARG A 31 0.57 -6.95 16.34
CA ARG A 31 -0.15 -8.03 17.06
C ARG A 31 -0.16 -9.35 16.29
N ASN A 32 -0.06 -9.31 14.96
CA ASN A 32 0.15 -10.47 14.11
C ASN A 32 1.61 -10.57 13.65
N TRP A 33 2.29 -11.62 14.13
CA TRP A 33 3.69 -11.93 13.82
C TRP A 33 4.01 -12.06 12.31
N LYS A 34 3.00 -12.35 11.47
CA LYS A 34 3.18 -12.44 10.02
C LYS A 34 3.64 -11.12 9.40
N TYR A 35 3.25 -9.98 9.98
CA TYR A 35 3.68 -8.67 9.49
C TYR A 35 5.19 -8.43 9.64
N HIS A 36 5.86 -9.15 10.56
CA HIS A 36 7.31 -9.03 10.76
C HIS A 36 8.10 -9.61 9.57
N GLN A 37 7.44 -10.38 8.70
CA GLN A 37 8.05 -10.99 7.52
C GLN A 37 7.86 -10.16 6.25
N MET A 38 7.20 -9.00 6.31
CA MET A 38 7.01 -8.14 5.13
C MET A 38 8.33 -7.52 4.68
N VAL A 39 8.47 -7.26 3.38
CA VAL A 39 9.66 -6.59 2.79
C VAL A 39 9.89 -5.19 3.39
N THR A 40 8.86 -4.56 3.94
CA THR A 40 8.94 -3.26 4.63
C THR A 40 9.41 -3.36 6.08
N ARG A 41 9.56 -4.59 6.62
CA ARG A 41 9.86 -4.86 8.03
C ARG A 41 11.12 -5.69 8.24
N VAL A 42 11.41 -6.64 7.36
CA VAL A 42 12.67 -7.39 7.44
C VAL A 42 13.88 -6.47 7.22
N GLU A 43 15.00 -6.82 7.82
CA GLU A 43 16.22 -5.99 7.80
C GLU A 43 17.36 -6.65 7.03
N SER A 44 18.37 -5.83 6.68
CA SER A 44 19.68 -6.26 6.22
C SER A 44 19.64 -7.33 5.11
N PHE A 45 20.24 -8.50 5.34
CA PHE A 45 20.32 -9.58 4.34
C PHE A 45 18.96 -10.10 3.90
N ARG A 46 18.00 -10.23 4.85
CA ARG A 46 16.65 -10.73 4.54
C ARG A 46 15.89 -9.76 3.64
N TRP A 47 15.99 -8.46 3.95
CA TRP A 47 15.47 -7.40 3.10
C TRP A 47 16.07 -7.45 1.70
N LYS A 48 17.41 -7.53 1.60
CA LYS A 48 18.11 -7.59 0.31
C LYS A 48 17.64 -8.80 -0.50
N LYS A 49 17.55 -9.98 0.12
CA LYS A 49 17.06 -11.20 -0.53
C LYS A 49 15.63 -11.05 -1.05
N MET A 50 14.70 -10.58 -0.22
CA MET A 50 13.30 -10.39 -0.64
C MET A 50 13.17 -9.34 -1.74
N ARG A 51 13.88 -8.22 -1.62
CA ARG A 51 13.88 -7.16 -2.65
C ARG A 51 14.42 -7.68 -3.98
N THR A 52 15.49 -8.47 -3.97
CA THR A 52 16.03 -9.08 -5.20
C THR A 52 15.00 -9.98 -5.89
N ILE A 53 14.21 -10.73 -5.12
CA ILE A 53 13.14 -11.60 -5.67
C ILE A 53 11.99 -10.77 -6.26
N LEU A 54 11.61 -9.67 -5.60
CA LEU A 54 10.49 -8.83 -6.02
C LEU A 54 10.83 -7.86 -7.16
N SER A 55 12.08 -7.39 -7.25
CA SER A 55 12.47 -6.33 -8.20
C SER A 55 12.15 -6.62 -9.67
N PRO A 56 12.27 -7.85 -10.20
CA PRO A 56 11.93 -8.15 -11.60
C PRO A 56 10.47 -7.84 -11.97
N TRP A 57 9.54 -7.98 -11.01
CA TRP A 57 8.11 -7.69 -11.21
C TRP A 57 7.82 -6.21 -11.47
N PHE A 58 8.74 -5.33 -11.06
CA PHE A 58 8.64 -3.88 -11.27
C PHE A 58 9.57 -3.39 -12.39
N SER A 59 10.02 -4.28 -13.27
CA SER A 59 10.73 -3.88 -14.50
C SER A 59 9.79 -3.22 -15.50
N SER A 60 10.33 -2.37 -16.38
CA SER A 60 9.53 -1.66 -17.37
C SER A 60 8.74 -2.58 -18.31
N SER A 61 9.25 -3.78 -18.62
CA SER A 61 8.52 -4.76 -19.43
C SER A 61 7.32 -5.34 -18.68
N GLN A 62 7.49 -5.71 -17.41
CA GLN A 62 6.42 -6.22 -16.56
C GLN A 62 5.35 -5.15 -16.29
N LEU A 63 5.77 -3.91 -16.00
CA LEU A 63 4.82 -2.82 -15.84
C LEU A 63 4.00 -2.57 -17.11
N LYS A 64 4.65 -2.59 -18.29
CA LYS A 64 3.94 -2.48 -19.57
C LYS A 64 2.92 -3.60 -19.79
N SER A 65 3.20 -4.83 -19.36
CA SER A 65 2.23 -5.93 -19.49
C SER A 65 1.02 -5.79 -18.56
N VAL A 66 1.13 -5.02 -17.47
CA VAL A 66 0.02 -4.78 -16.53
C VAL A 66 -0.83 -3.58 -16.93
N VAL A 67 -0.34 -2.65 -17.76
CA VAL A 67 -1.10 -1.47 -18.24
C VAL A 67 -2.49 -1.82 -18.78
N PRO A 68 -2.68 -2.85 -19.63
CA PRO A 68 -4.01 -3.21 -20.10
C PRO A 68 -4.98 -3.60 -18.97
N ILE A 69 -4.48 -4.25 -17.92
CA ILE A 69 -5.28 -4.61 -16.74
C ILE A 69 -5.72 -3.34 -16.00
N ILE A 70 -4.79 -2.41 -15.80
CA ILE A 70 -5.07 -1.11 -15.17
C ILE A 70 -6.14 -0.35 -15.95
N ASN A 71 -6.04 -0.30 -17.28
CA ASN A 71 -7.02 0.39 -18.11
C ASN A 71 -8.42 -0.20 -17.93
N VAL A 72 -8.57 -1.53 -17.90
CA VAL A 72 -9.87 -2.16 -17.65
C VAL A 72 -10.44 -1.78 -16.28
N CYS A 73 -9.60 -1.74 -15.24
CA CYS A 73 -10.03 -1.31 -13.91
C CYS A 73 -10.43 0.18 -13.89
N ILE A 74 -9.71 1.03 -14.63
CA ILE A 74 -10.03 2.46 -14.77
C ILE A 74 -11.35 2.65 -15.52
N ASP A 75 -11.56 1.97 -16.64
CA ASP A 75 -12.78 2.07 -17.44
C ASP A 75 -14.02 1.69 -16.61
N HIS A 76 -13.90 0.67 -15.75
CA HIS A 76 -14.94 0.28 -14.81
C HIS A 76 -15.20 1.38 -13.76
N MET A 77 -14.15 1.93 -13.15
CA MET A 77 -14.28 3.04 -12.19
C MET A 77 -14.92 4.27 -12.83
N MET A 78 -14.54 4.59 -14.08
CA MET A 78 -15.06 5.72 -14.84
C MET A 78 -16.56 5.59 -15.13
N ALA A 79 -17.07 4.38 -15.43
CA ALA A 79 -18.50 4.15 -15.56
C ALA A 79 -19.25 4.49 -14.27
N LYS A 80 -18.76 4.00 -13.12
CA LYS A 80 -19.35 4.32 -11.81
C LYS A 80 -19.26 5.82 -11.50
N LEU A 81 -18.16 6.46 -11.87
CA LEU A 81 -17.99 7.90 -11.69
C LEU A 81 -19.03 8.70 -12.49
N GLN A 82 -19.33 8.28 -13.71
CA GLN A 82 -20.37 8.89 -14.54
C GLN A 82 -21.76 8.73 -13.92
N ASP A 83 -22.08 7.55 -13.39
CA ASP A 83 -23.35 7.30 -12.70
C ASP A 83 -23.51 8.24 -11.50
N ASN A 84 -22.50 8.29 -10.60
CA ASN A 84 -22.53 9.15 -9.41
C ASN A 84 -22.59 10.65 -9.78
N ALA A 85 -21.92 11.07 -10.85
CA ALA A 85 -21.97 12.45 -11.32
C ALA A 85 -23.33 12.83 -11.93
N GLY A 86 -24.02 11.86 -12.54
CA GLY A 86 -25.35 12.05 -13.14
C GLY A 86 -26.45 12.31 -12.11
N ASP A 87 -26.28 11.81 -10.88
CA ASP A 87 -27.26 11.94 -9.81
C ASP A 87 -27.30 13.35 -9.19
N GLY A 88 -26.32 14.22 -9.49
CA GLY A 88 -26.28 15.62 -9.03
C GLY A 88 -26.06 15.81 -7.53
N HIS A 89 -25.69 14.74 -6.82
CA HIS A 89 -25.37 14.76 -5.39
C HIS A 89 -23.87 14.64 -5.16
N ASP A 90 -23.39 15.21 -4.06
CA ASP A 90 -22.00 15.01 -3.64
C ASP A 90 -21.79 13.55 -3.22
N PHE A 91 -20.64 13.00 -3.58
CA PHE A 91 -20.23 11.65 -3.21
C PHE A 91 -18.74 11.60 -2.85
N ASN A 92 -18.37 10.58 -2.08
CA ASN A 92 -16.97 10.38 -1.69
C ASN A 92 -16.19 9.62 -2.78
N ILE A 93 -15.40 10.34 -3.57
CA ILE A 93 -14.53 9.75 -4.61
C ILE A 93 -13.48 8.78 -4.04
N TYR A 94 -13.12 8.90 -2.76
CA TYR A 94 -12.11 8.04 -2.14
C TYR A 94 -12.52 6.55 -2.19
N SER A 95 -13.82 6.25 -2.04
CA SER A 95 -14.33 4.88 -2.16
C SER A 95 -14.10 4.30 -3.55
N LEU A 96 -14.27 5.11 -4.61
CA LEU A 96 -14.01 4.68 -5.99
C LEU A 96 -12.51 4.44 -6.23
N LEU A 97 -11.66 5.31 -5.68
CA LEU A 97 -10.20 5.16 -5.78
C LEU A 97 -9.67 3.95 -4.98
N GLU A 98 -10.26 3.66 -3.82
CA GLU A 98 -9.97 2.47 -3.03
C GLU A 98 -10.35 1.21 -3.82
N GLY A 99 -11.56 1.18 -4.41
CA GLY A 99 -12.02 0.09 -5.27
C GLY A 99 -11.11 -0.12 -6.49
N LEU A 100 -10.75 0.95 -7.20
CA LEU A 100 -9.83 0.92 -8.33
C LEU A 100 -8.46 0.33 -7.94
N THR A 101 -7.91 0.80 -6.83
CA THR A 101 -6.59 0.36 -6.35
C THR A 101 -6.60 -1.11 -6.01
N MET A 102 -7.64 -1.57 -5.31
CA MET A 102 -7.79 -2.96 -4.92
C MET A 102 -8.03 -3.88 -6.11
N ASP A 103 -8.92 -3.51 -7.03
CA ASP A 103 -9.18 -4.28 -8.25
C ASP A 103 -7.93 -4.41 -9.12
N THR A 104 -7.14 -3.33 -9.21
CA THR A 104 -5.85 -3.35 -9.92
C THR A 104 -4.87 -4.32 -9.27
N ILE A 105 -4.73 -4.31 -7.94
CA ILE A 105 -3.83 -5.22 -7.21
C ILE A 105 -4.30 -6.68 -7.34
N ASP A 106 -5.59 -6.93 -7.15
CA ASP A 106 -6.21 -8.25 -7.23
C ASP A 106 -5.94 -8.90 -8.59
N ARG A 107 -6.16 -8.15 -9.68
CA ARG A 107 -5.94 -8.66 -11.03
C ARG A 107 -4.47 -8.76 -11.42
N SER A 108 -3.64 -7.79 -11.02
CA SER A 108 -2.24 -7.75 -11.46
C SER A 108 -1.28 -8.60 -10.61
N ALA A 109 -1.47 -8.61 -9.29
CA ALA A 109 -0.57 -9.30 -8.37
C ALA A 109 -1.03 -10.74 -8.06
N PHE A 110 -2.35 -10.96 -8.02
CA PHE A 110 -2.93 -12.25 -7.62
C PHE A 110 -3.66 -12.97 -8.76
N SER A 111 -3.83 -12.33 -9.92
CA SER A 111 -4.58 -12.87 -11.07
C SER A 111 -6.01 -13.30 -10.71
N ILE A 112 -6.63 -12.63 -9.74
CA ILE A 112 -8.02 -12.89 -9.32
C ILE A 112 -8.92 -11.76 -9.76
N ARG A 113 -10.20 -12.08 -10.02
CA ARG A 113 -11.25 -11.12 -10.32
C ARG A 113 -12.25 -11.17 -9.17
N THR A 114 -12.35 -10.07 -8.43
CA THR A 114 -13.12 -9.97 -7.18
C THR A 114 -14.37 -9.10 -7.32
N ASP A 115 -14.60 -8.51 -8.50
CA ASP A 115 -15.66 -7.52 -8.80
C ASP A 115 -15.79 -6.47 -7.68
N ILE A 116 -14.66 -6.14 -7.05
CA ILE A 116 -14.59 -5.38 -5.78
C ILE A 116 -15.05 -3.93 -5.93
N GLN A 117 -15.02 -3.41 -7.15
CA GLN A 117 -15.60 -2.11 -7.46
C GLN A 117 -17.13 -2.14 -7.40
N ASP A 118 -17.78 -3.26 -7.69
CA ASP A 118 -19.24 -3.43 -7.63
C ASP A 118 -19.71 -3.90 -6.27
N GLN A 119 -18.98 -4.84 -5.67
CA GLN A 119 -19.25 -5.40 -4.35
C GLN A 119 -18.30 -4.79 -3.32
N PHE A 120 -18.37 -3.47 -3.16
CA PHE A 120 -17.42 -2.73 -2.32
C PHE A 120 -17.77 -2.79 -0.83
N GLU A 121 -19.03 -2.54 -0.48
CA GLU A 121 -19.49 -2.55 0.90
C GLU A 121 -19.54 -3.97 1.48
N GLY A 122 -19.00 -4.15 2.69
CA GLY A 122 -18.96 -5.45 3.36
C GLY A 122 -17.96 -6.45 2.77
N ASN A 123 -17.17 -6.07 1.77
CA ASN A 123 -16.16 -6.94 1.18
C ASN A 123 -15.02 -7.23 2.18
N PRO A 124 -14.72 -8.51 2.49
CA PRO A 124 -13.67 -8.86 3.43
C PRO A 124 -12.28 -8.31 3.07
N LEU A 125 -11.96 -8.16 1.78
CA LEU A 125 -10.68 -7.63 1.32
C LEU A 125 -10.57 -6.13 1.57
N ILE A 126 -11.64 -5.36 1.36
CA ILE A 126 -11.68 -3.93 1.67
C ILE A 126 -11.52 -3.72 3.18
N GLU A 127 -12.29 -4.44 4.00
CA GLU A 127 -12.23 -4.29 5.46
C GLU A 127 -10.86 -4.70 6.03
N ALA A 128 -10.27 -5.78 5.52
CA ALA A 128 -8.90 -6.16 5.89
C ALA A 128 -7.87 -5.09 5.49
N THR A 129 -8.03 -4.50 4.31
CA THR A 129 -7.11 -3.47 3.79
C THR A 129 -7.21 -2.18 4.58
N ARG A 130 -8.42 -1.72 4.92
CA ARG A 130 -8.64 -0.57 5.81
C ARG A 130 -7.96 -0.77 7.15
N GLY A 131 -8.00 -1.98 7.71
CA GLY A 131 -7.29 -2.32 8.94
C GLY A 131 -5.76 -2.15 8.86
N VAL A 132 -5.15 -2.31 7.67
CA VAL A 132 -3.71 -2.11 7.45
C VAL A 132 -3.35 -0.63 7.36
N PHE A 133 -4.20 0.19 6.74
CA PHE A 133 -3.94 1.61 6.50
C PHE A 133 -4.54 2.55 7.57
N SER A 134 -5.34 2.02 8.49
CA SER A 134 -5.87 2.79 9.63
C SER A 134 -4.80 3.00 10.70
N ILE A 135 -4.26 4.22 10.78
CA ILE A 135 -3.47 4.65 11.95
C ILE A 135 -4.48 5.04 13.04
N LYS A 136 -4.55 4.28 14.14
CA LYS A 136 -5.46 4.65 15.22
C LYS A 136 -4.82 5.75 16.07
N PRO A 137 -5.60 6.72 16.59
CA PRO A 137 -5.10 7.70 17.55
C PRO A 137 -4.45 7.05 18.79
N SER A 138 -4.91 5.86 19.18
CA SER A 138 -4.29 5.06 20.24
C SER A 138 -2.85 4.63 19.91
N ASP A 139 -2.55 4.38 18.63
CA ASP A 139 -1.21 3.98 18.18
C ASP A 139 -0.24 5.17 18.27
N PHE A 140 -0.75 6.38 18.05
CA PHE A 140 0.00 7.62 18.24
C PHE A 140 0.24 7.92 19.73
N LEU A 141 -0.79 7.78 20.57
CA LEU A 141 -0.68 7.99 22.03
C LEU A 141 0.25 6.97 22.70
N ALA A 142 0.20 5.70 22.29
CA ALA A 142 1.11 4.66 22.78
C ALA A 142 2.58 4.96 22.41
N SER A 143 2.82 5.51 21.22
CA SER A 143 4.15 5.95 20.79
C SER A 143 4.67 7.11 21.64
N LEU A 144 3.80 8.08 21.98
CA LEU A 144 4.15 9.21 22.85
C LEU A 144 4.46 8.78 24.29
N LEU A 145 3.67 7.85 24.85
CA LEU A 145 3.86 7.34 26.21
C LEU A 145 5.11 6.46 26.38
N LEU A 146 5.58 5.80 25.32
CA LEU A 146 6.80 4.99 25.34
C LEU A 146 8.08 5.84 25.11
N CYS A 147 7.92 7.09 24.67
CA CYS A 147 9.02 8.05 24.50
C CYS A 147 9.24 8.95 25.73
N LEU A 148 8.35 8.91 26.72
CA LEU A 148 8.43 9.63 28.00
C LEU A 148 8.86 8.69 29.13
#